data_AF-A0A8C6FVB3-F1
#
_entry.id   AF-A0A8C6FVB3-F1
#
_cell.length_a   1.000
_cell.length_b   1.000
_cell.length_c   1.000
_cell.angle_alpha   90.00
_cell.angle_beta   90.00
_cell.angle_gamma   90.00
#
_symmetry.space_group_name_H-M   'P 1'
#
loop_
_entity.id
_entity.type
_entity.pdbx_description
1 polymer ?
#
loop_
_entity_poly.entity_id
_entity_poly.type
_entity_poly.pdbx_seq_one_letter_code
_entity_poly.pdbx_strand_id
1 'polypeptide(L)'
;MGPRALPRFLLVLLDCWASVSAQAGTTPVVTTEGLNSTKPVPTTLRPVLSSKPPEIPRASRPFFGPRPAPVTDVAALCVCDLSPAQCDVNCCCDPDCSSVDFSVFSACSIPVVTGDSHFCSQKAAVYSLNFTADPPQRVFKLVDQINPSIFCVHIINCGCSV
;
A
#
# COMPACT_ATOMS: atom_id res chain seq x y z
N MET A 1 -35.06 21.85 -7.79
CA MET A 1 -34.84 21.09 -6.54
C MET A 1 -34.09 19.81 -6.88
N GLY A 2 -32.77 19.77 -6.62
CA GLY A 2 -31.98 18.54 -6.79
C GLY A 2 -32.00 17.70 -5.51
N PRO A 3 -31.92 16.36 -5.59
CA PRO A 3 -31.90 15.52 -4.40
C PRO A 3 -30.59 15.77 -3.65
N ARG A 4 -30.72 16.14 -2.38
CA ARG A 4 -29.59 16.32 -1.46
C ARG A 4 -28.88 14.99 -1.29
N ALA A 5 -27.59 14.95 -1.61
CA ALA A 5 -26.72 13.84 -1.32
C ALA A 5 -26.75 13.57 0.20
N LEU A 6 -27.41 12.48 0.60
CA LEU A 6 -27.30 11.97 1.96
C LEU A 6 -25.82 11.70 2.26
N PRO A 7 -25.34 12.01 3.48
CA PRO A 7 -23.95 11.76 3.83
C PRO A 7 -23.69 10.25 3.83
N ARG A 8 -22.69 9.81 3.06
CA ARG A 8 -22.17 8.42 3.03
C ARG A 8 -21.85 7.83 4.42
N PHE A 9 -21.77 8.67 5.44
CA PHE A 9 -21.60 8.31 6.84
C PHE A 9 -22.74 7.46 7.42
N LEU A 10 -23.99 7.65 6.96
CA LEU A 10 -25.15 6.90 7.48
C LEU A 10 -25.20 5.45 6.98
N LEU A 11 -24.61 5.16 5.82
CA LEU A 11 -24.54 3.79 5.27
C LEU A 11 -23.59 2.91 6.08
N VAL A 12 -22.44 3.45 6.51
CA VAL A 12 -21.40 2.71 7.26
C VAL A 12 -21.90 2.23 8.64
N LEU A 13 -22.81 2.96 9.28
CA LEU A 13 -23.36 2.60 10.59
C LEU A 13 -24.39 1.46 10.54
N LEU A 14 -25.07 1.25 9.40
CA LEU A 14 -26.07 0.18 9.26
C LEU A 14 -25.43 -1.20 9.03
N ASP A 15 -24.25 -1.27 8.40
CA ASP A 15 -23.59 -2.54 8.07
C ASP A 15 -22.94 -3.24 9.28
N CYS A 16 -22.69 -2.50 10.38
CA CYS A 16 -22.13 -3.07 11.61
C CYS A 16 -23.13 -3.94 12.40
N TRP A 17 -24.44 -3.79 12.20
CA TRP A 17 -25.44 -4.56 12.98
C TRP A 17 -25.81 -5.90 12.31
N ALA A 18 -25.67 -6.03 11.00
CA ALA A 18 -26.16 -7.20 10.28
C ALA A 18 -25.31 -8.48 10.47
N SER A 19 -24.07 -8.36 10.95
CA SER A 19 -23.14 -9.51 11.03
C SER A 19 -23.32 -10.40 12.28
N VAL A 20 -24.22 -10.05 13.20
CA VAL A 20 -24.35 -10.69 14.54
C VAL A 20 -25.46 -11.76 14.65
N SER A 21 -26.06 -12.22 13.54
CA SER A 21 -27.22 -13.13 13.64
C SER A 21 -27.21 -14.40 12.78
N ALA A 22 -26.09 -14.78 12.14
CA ALA A 22 -26.11 -15.94 11.24
C ALA A 22 -24.92 -16.90 11.39
N GLN A 23 -24.64 -17.41 12.60
CA GLN A 23 -23.96 -18.71 12.76
C GLN A 23 -24.51 -19.47 13.97
N ALA A 24 -25.64 -20.12 13.77
CA ALA A 24 -26.16 -21.18 14.64
C ALA A 24 -26.42 -22.44 13.79
N GLY A 25 -25.79 -23.56 14.16
CA GLY A 25 -26.01 -24.91 13.60
C GLY A 25 -25.28 -25.17 12.29
N THR A 26 -24.67 -26.33 12.01
CA THR A 26 -24.87 -27.67 12.58
C THR A 26 -23.69 -28.56 12.18
N THR A 27 -23.16 -29.33 13.12
CA THR A 27 -22.22 -30.44 12.92
C THR A 27 -22.88 -31.59 12.13
N PRO A 28 -22.20 -32.30 11.23
CA PRO A 28 -22.56 -33.66 10.88
C PRO A 28 -21.59 -34.67 11.54
N VAL A 29 -22.17 -35.49 12.41
CA VAL A 29 -21.68 -36.81 12.83
C VAL A 29 -22.39 -37.83 11.94
N VAL A 30 -21.67 -38.85 11.41
CA VAL A 30 -22.12 -40.21 10.98
C VAL A 30 -20.94 -40.87 10.22
N THR A 31 -20.61 -42.16 10.23
CA THR A 31 -20.70 -43.34 11.14
C THR A 31 -19.75 -44.38 10.51
N THR A 32 -19.16 -45.25 11.34
CA THR A 32 -18.27 -46.37 11.04
C THR A 32 -18.93 -47.51 10.25
N GLU A 33 -18.11 -48.33 9.58
CA GLU A 33 -18.14 -49.82 9.46
C GLU A 33 -17.81 -50.33 8.03
N GLY A 34 -16.97 -51.37 7.92
CA GLY A 34 -16.85 -52.18 6.70
C GLY A 34 -15.49 -52.83 6.42
N LEU A 35 -15.10 -53.82 7.22
CA LEU A 35 -13.96 -54.73 7.03
C LEU A 35 -14.03 -55.52 5.70
N ASN A 36 -12.89 -55.73 5.03
CA ASN A 36 -12.62 -57.05 4.42
C ASN A 36 -11.13 -57.45 4.49
N SER A 37 -10.96 -58.74 4.73
CA SER A 37 -9.81 -59.45 5.29
C SER A 37 -8.94 -60.09 4.20
N THR A 38 -7.61 -60.08 4.36
CA THR A 38 -6.73 -61.08 3.76
C THR A 38 -5.56 -61.37 4.71
N LYS A 39 -5.33 -62.67 4.92
CA LYS A 39 -4.52 -63.35 5.94
C LYS A 39 -2.99 -63.08 5.83
N PRO A 40 -2.20 -63.19 6.93
CA PRO A 40 -0.83 -62.67 6.98
C PRO A 40 0.25 -63.67 6.56
N VAL A 41 1.35 -63.16 6.00
CA VAL A 41 2.62 -63.86 5.75
C VAL A 41 3.60 -63.52 6.89
N PRO A 42 4.30 -64.50 7.50
CA PRO A 42 5.18 -64.23 8.63
C PRO A 42 6.54 -63.72 8.12
N THR A 43 6.91 -62.49 8.49
CA THR A 43 8.28 -61.99 8.29
C THR A 43 8.85 -61.45 9.60
N THR A 44 9.79 -62.24 10.12
CA THR A 44 10.89 -61.95 11.04
C THR A 44 10.97 -60.55 11.66
N LEU A 45 10.79 -60.48 12.98
CA LEU A 45 11.11 -59.33 13.83
C LEU A 45 12.62 -59.02 13.78
N ARG A 46 12.99 -57.83 13.31
CA ARG A 46 14.31 -57.22 13.56
C ARG A 46 14.18 -56.11 14.62
N PRO A 47 15.16 -55.94 15.52
CA PRO A 47 15.11 -54.91 16.55
C PRO A 47 15.14 -53.51 15.93
N VAL A 48 14.18 -52.67 16.31
CA VAL A 48 14.12 -51.25 15.92
C VAL A 48 15.20 -50.50 16.71
N LEU A 49 16.21 -49.99 16.01
CA LEU A 49 17.13 -49.01 16.56
C LEU A 49 16.39 -47.67 16.64
N SER A 50 16.04 -47.24 17.86
CA SER A 50 15.40 -45.95 18.13
C SER A 50 16.36 -44.82 17.75
N SER A 51 16.09 -44.16 16.63
CA SER A 51 16.80 -42.96 16.22
C SER A 51 16.07 -41.72 16.74
N LYS A 52 16.80 -40.87 17.45
CA LYS A 52 16.36 -39.58 17.97
C LYS A 52 15.86 -38.69 16.82
N PRO A 53 14.70 -38.02 16.93
CA PRO A 53 14.22 -37.13 15.88
C PRO A 53 15.23 -35.99 15.61
N PRO A 54 15.44 -35.59 14.35
CA PRO A 54 16.23 -34.41 14.02
C PRO A 54 15.56 -33.17 14.63
N GLU A 55 16.34 -32.39 15.37
CA GLU A 55 15.91 -31.11 15.91
C GLU A 55 15.69 -30.14 14.74
N ILE A 56 14.42 -29.85 14.44
CA ILE A 56 14.04 -28.88 13.41
C ILE A 56 14.56 -27.51 13.88
N PRO A 57 15.42 -26.83 13.10
CA PRO A 57 15.86 -25.48 13.43
C PRO A 57 14.60 -24.60 13.55
N ARG A 58 14.42 -23.95 14.71
CA ARG A 58 13.37 -22.94 14.88
C ARG A 58 13.50 -21.95 13.74
N ALA A 59 12.45 -21.81 12.94
CA ALA A 59 12.35 -20.79 11.93
C ALA A 59 12.63 -19.44 12.58
N SER A 60 13.72 -18.79 12.14
CA SER A 60 14.06 -17.43 12.54
C SER A 60 12.85 -16.56 12.23
N ARG A 61 12.27 -15.94 13.26
CA ARG A 61 11.22 -14.94 13.12
C ARG A 61 11.66 -13.93 12.05
N PRO A 62 10.84 -13.60 11.03
CA PRO A 62 11.20 -12.57 10.08
C PRO A 62 11.54 -11.31 10.85
N PHE A 63 12.77 -10.83 10.68
CA PHE A 63 13.21 -9.59 11.30
C PHE A 63 12.42 -8.46 10.63
N PHE A 64 11.35 -8.01 11.28
CA PHE A 64 10.72 -6.72 10.98
C PHE A 64 11.63 -5.64 11.56
N GLY A 65 12.82 -5.50 11.00
CA GLY A 65 13.65 -4.32 11.25
C GLY A 65 12.85 -3.08 10.89
N PRO A 66 13.15 -1.90 11.50
CA PRO A 66 12.56 -0.65 11.08
C PRO A 66 12.69 -0.54 9.56
N ARG A 67 11.55 -0.39 8.88
CA ARG A 67 11.52 -0.17 7.43
C ARG A 67 12.47 1.01 7.16
N PRO A 68 13.41 0.92 6.20
CA PRO A 68 14.25 2.05 5.85
C PRO A 68 13.35 3.27 5.69
N ALA A 69 13.63 4.34 6.44
CA ALA A 69 12.94 5.60 6.21
C ALA A 69 13.17 5.94 4.73
N PRO A 70 12.10 6.03 3.91
CA PRO A 70 12.28 6.33 2.50
C PRO A 70 13.08 7.63 2.40
N VAL A 71 14.19 7.59 1.68
CA VAL A 71 14.93 8.81 1.29
C VAL A 71 14.03 9.50 0.28
N THR A 72 13.13 10.37 0.72
CA THR A 72 12.12 10.93 -0.19
C THR A 72 11.81 12.37 0.19
N ASP A 73 12.81 13.25 0.09
CA ASP A 73 12.43 14.61 -0.28
C ASP A 73 12.00 14.56 -1.75
N VAL A 74 10.72 14.30 -1.97
CA VAL A 74 10.14 14.23 -3.32
C VAL A 74 10.28 15.58 -4.04
N ALA A 75 10.45 16.68 -3.31
CA ALA A 75 10.72 17.99 -3.90
C ALA A 75 12.14 18.12 -4.46
N ALA A 76 13.08 17.30 -4.02
CA ALA A 76 14.45 17.25 -4.55
C ALA A 76 14.56 16.36 -5.80
N LEU A 77 13.51 15.61 -6.15
CA LEU A 77 13.46 14.85 -7.39
C LEU A 77 12.94 15.76 -8.51
N CYS A 78 13.83 16.27 -9.36
CA CYS A 78 13.41 17.05 -10.52
C CYS A 78 13.93 16.40 -11.80
N VAL A 79 13.03 15.74 -12.52
CA VAL A 79 13.39 14.98 -13.74
C VAL A 79 13.60 15.92 -14.94
N CYS A 80 13.09 17.15 -14.87
CA CYS A 80 13.26 18.15 -15.93
C CYS A 80 14.39 19.15 -15.68
N ASP A 81 15.09 19.05 -14.56
CA ASP A 81 16.33 19.78 -14.27
C ASP A 81 17.50 19.01 -14.91
N LEU A 82 17.78 19.37 -16.15
CA LEU A 82 18.79 18.79 -17.02
C LEU A 82 20.06 19.65 -17.07
N SER A 83 19.92 20.95 -16.78
CA SER A 83 20.93 21.97 -16.96
C SER A 83 21.50 22.41 -15.61
N PRO A 84 22.74 22.02 -15.24
CA PRO A 84 23.27 22.37 -13.93
C PRO A 84 23.40 23.88 -13.75
N ALA A 85 22.84 24.41 -12.66
CA ALA A 85 22.86 25.84 -12.30
C ALA A 85 22.18 26.76 -13.33
N GLN A 86 21.25 26.23 -14.12
CA GLN A 86 20.53 26.97 -15.15
C GLN A 86 19.08 26.54 -15.20
N CYS A 87 18.19 27.52 -15.29
CA CYS A 87 16.76 27.27 -15.39
C CYS A 87 16.37 26.57 -16.70
N ASP A 88 15.79 25.38 -16.60
CA ASP A 88 15.19 24.65 -17.69
C ASP A 88 13.77 25.14 -17.99
N VAL A 89 13.51 25.43 -19.26
CA VAL A 89 12.23 26.03 -19.70
C VAL A 89 11.04 25.14 -19.36
N ASN A 90 9.99 25.72 -18.79
CA ASN A 90 8.79 25.02 -18.32
C ASN A 90 9.06 23.97 -17.22
N CYS A 91 10.25 23.93 -16.62
CA CYS A 91 10.57 23.02 -15.51
C CYS A 91 10.23 23.65 -14.16
N CYS A 92 9.03 23.37 -13.65
CA CYS A 92 8.57 24.01 -12.42
C CYS A 92 9.26 23.46 -11.14
N CYS A 93 9.81 22.25 -11.15
CA CYS A 93 10.55 21.72 -10.00
C CYS A 93 12.00 22.20 -9.93
N ASP A 94 12.48 22.89 -10.96
CA ASP A 94 13.85 23.38 -11.07
C ASP A 94 14.14 24.40 -9.95
N PRO A 95 15.20 24.21 -9.15
CA PRO A 95 15.59 25.14 -8.11
C PRO A 95 16.23 26.43 -8.63
N ASP A 96 16.77 26.43 -9.85
CA ASP A 96 17.50 27.53 -10.46
C ASP A 96 16.56 28.54 -11.17
N CYS A 97 15.30 28.18 -11.40
CA CYS A 97 14.30 29.07 -11.98
C CYS A 97 13.74 30.10 -10.99
N SER A 98 13.73 31.36 -11.41
CA SER A 98 13.18 32.51 -10.68
C SER A 98 11.81 32.97 -11.21
N SER A 99 11.19 33.95 -10.54
CA SER A 99 9.95 34.56 -11.02
C SER A 99 10.06 35.25 -12.38
N VAL A 100 11.26 35.71 -12.75
CA VAL A 100 11.51 36.28 -14.08
C VAL A 100 11.43 35.17 -15.13
N ASP A 101 12.01 34.00 -14.85
CA ASP A 101 11.99 32.85 -15.76
C ASP A 101 10.57 32.28 -15.89
N PHE A 102 9.80 32.24 -14.80
CA PHE A 102 8.40 31.83 -14.85
C PHE A 102 7.52 32.72 -15.74
N SER A 103 7.95 33.95 -16.04
CA SER A 103 7.22 34.86 -16.94
C SER A 103 7.26 34.42 -18.41
N VAL A 104 8.28 33.65 -18.81
CA VAL A 104 8.42 33.14 -20.18
C VAL A 104 7.86 31.72 -20.33
N PHE A 105 7.41 31.09 -19.24
CA PHE A 105 6.84 29.75 -19.26
C PHE A 105 5.40 29.78 -19.75
N SER A 106 4.99 28.73 -20.45
CA SER A 106 3.60 28.54 -20.89
C SER A 106 2.84 27.56 -20.00
N ALA A 107 3.54 26.58 -19.42
CA ALA A 107 3.00 25.57 -18.53
C ALA A 107 4.13 24.87 -17.75
N CYS A 108 3.78 23.96 -16.84
CA CYS A 108 4.74 23.02 -16.25
C CYS A 108 4.82 21.76 -17.11
N SER A 109 6.01 21.41 -17.60
CA SER A 109 6.25 20.16 -18.34
C SER A 109 6.01 18.93 -17.46
N ILE A 110 6.47 18.99 -16.19
CA ILE A 110 6.24 17.95 -15.18
C ILE A 110 5.48 18.59 -14.01
N PRO A 111 4.14 18.54 -14.00
CA PRO A 111 3.33 19.15 -12.94
C PRO A 111 3.27 18.31 -11.67
N VAL A 112 3.65 17.03 -11.74
CA VAL A 112 3.63 16.12 -10.59
C VAL A 112 4.91 15.29 -10.61
N VAL A 113 5.65 15.35 -9.51
CA VAL A 113 6.78 14.48 -9.22
C VAL A 113 6.36 13.54 -8.10
N THR A 114 6.57 12.25 -8.31
CA THR A 114 6.35 11.22 -7.29
C THR A 114 7.64 10.50 -6.97
N GLY A 115 7.73 9.95 -5.76
CA GLY A 115 8.81 9.04 -5.36
C GLY A 115 8.71 7.66 -6.02
N ASP A 116 9.12 6.63 -5.27
CA ASP A 116 9.14 5.25 -5.76
C ASP A 116 7.74 4.71 -6.05
N SER A 117 7.49 4.47 -7.35
CA SER A 117 6.25 3.93 -7.89
C SER A 117 5.86 2.54 -7.40
N HIS A 118 6.67 1.87 -6.56
CA HIS A 118 6.30 0.60 -5.91
C HIS A 118 5.51 0.78 -4.59
N PHE A 119 5.30 2.02 -4.13
CA PHE A 119 4.49 2.28 -2.94
C PHE A 119 3.03 2.58 -3.25
N CYS A 120 2.14 1.96 -2.46
CA CYS A 120 0.69 2.18 -2.53
C CYS A 120 0.32 3.64 -2.23
N SER A 121 0.86 4.20 -1.14
CA SER A 121 0.73 5.62 -0.79
C SER A 121 2.11 6.24 -0.78
N GLN A 122 2.26 7.35 -1.47
CA GLN A 122 3.52 8.06 -1.60
C GLN A 122 3.29 9.57 -1.57
N LYS A 123 4.31 10.31 -1.16
CA LYS A 123 4.31 11.76 -1.32
C LYS A 123 4.45 12.11 -2.81
N ALA A 124 3.71 13.10 -3.23
CA ALA A 124 3.76 13.70 -4.55
C ALA A 124 3.97 15.21 -4.40
N ALA A 125 4.96 15.73 -5.09
CA ALA A 125 5.21 17.15 -5.24
C ALA A 125 4.42 17.65 -6.46
N VAL A 126 3.42 18.48 -6.21
CA VAL A 126 2.57 19.07 -7.25
C VAL A 126 3.02 20.50 -7.49
N TYR A 127 3.36 20.79 -8.73
CA TYR A 127 3.81 22.08 -9.21
C TYR A 127 2.80 22.68 -10.18
N SER A 128 2.53 23.96 -10.01
CA SER A 128 1.81 24.77 -10.98
C SER A 128 2.39 26.18 -11.02
N LEU A 129 1.98 26.94 -12.04
CA LEU A 129 2.32 28.35 -12.18
C LEU A 129 1.07 29.18 -11.95
N ASN A 130 1.19 30.20 -11.10
CA ASN A 130 0.18 31.23 -10.95
C ASN A 130 0.54 32.40 -11.87
N PHE A 131 0.01 32.36 -13.09
CA PHE A 131 0.16 33.42 -14.09
C PHE A 131 -0.62 34.70 -13.76
N THR A 132 -1.53 34.66 -12.80
CA THR A 132 -2.28 35.84 -12.33
C THR A 132 -1.45 36.68 -11.34
N ALA A 133 -0.39 36.10 -10.76
CA ALA A 133 0.59 36.87 -9.98
C ALA A 133 1.51 37.65 -10.91
N ASP A 134 1.96 38.83 -10.47
CA ASP A 134 2.90 39.69 -11.21
C ASP A 134 4.14 39.99 -10.34
N PRO A 135 5.33 39.43 -10.66
CA PRO A 135 5.58 38.46 -11.73
C PRO A 135 4.96 37.09 -11.42
N PRO A 136 4.75 36.22 -12.44
CA PRO A 136 4.27 34.86 -12.26
C PRO A 136 5.07 34.08 -11.21
N GLN A 137 4.34 33.32 -10.39
CA GLN A 137 4.94 32.58 -9.27
C GLN A 137 4.68 31.09 -9.39
N ARG A 138 5.69 30.30 -9.02
CA ARG A 138 5.53 28.87 -8.77
C ARG A 138 4.66 28.64 -7.54
N VAL A 139 3.67 27.77 -7.69
CA VAL A 139 2.90 27.20 -6.61
C VAL A 139 3.35 25.76 -6.43
N PHE A 140 3.70 25.40 -5.19
CA PHE A 140 4.17 24.07 -4.82
C PHE A 140 3.35 23.52 -3.66
N LYS A 141 2.95 22.25 -3.76
CA LYS A 141 2.29 21.53 -2.68
C LYS A 141 2.80 20.09 -2.60
N LEU A 142 3.09 19.64 -1.39
CA LEU A 142 3.37 18.25 -1.11
C LEU A 142 2.07 17.56 -0.65
N VAL A 143 1.61 16.56 -1.41
CA VAL A 143 0.38 15.83 -1.14
C VAL A 143 0.66 14.34 -0.98
N ASP A 144 -0.20 13.62 -0.27
CA ASP A 144 -0.21 12.15 -0.32
C ASP A 144 -1.05 11.71 -1.52
N GLN A 145 -0.48 10.87 -2.36
CA GLN A 145 -1.13 10.31 -3.55
C GLN A 145 -1.12 8.80 -3.49
N ILE A 146 -2.27 8.20 -3.83
CA ILE A 146 -2.38 6.75 -4.02
C ILE A 146 -1.93 6.41 -5.42
N ASN A 147 -1.05 5.42 -5.54
CA ASN A 147 -0.60 4.93 -6.83
C ASN A 147 -1.69 4.04 -7.47
N PRO A 148 -2.27 4.45 -8.61
CA PRO A 148 -3.35 3.69 -9.25
C PRO A 148 -2.88 2.38 -9.90
N SER A 149 -1.57 2.22 -10.12
CA SER A 149 -0.98 1.01 -10.71
C SER A 149 -0.67 -0.07 -9.68
N ILE A 150 -0.90 0.19 -8.39
CA ILE A 150 -0.66 -0.76 -7.30
C ILE A 150 -1.98 -1.14 -6.64
N PHE A 151 -2.14 -2.43 -6.37
CA PHE A 151 -3.22 -2.91 -5.51
C PHE A 151 -2.92 -2.61 -4.04
N CYS A 152 -3.70 -1.69 -3.46
CA CYS A 152 -3.58 -1.27 -2.08
C CYS A 152 -4.51 -2.06 -1.15
N VAL A 153 -3.97 -2.62 -0.06
CA VAL A 153 -4.76 -3.23 1.02
C VAL A 153 -4.88 -2.24 2.17
N HIS A 154 -6.11 -1.82 2.48
CA HIS A 154 -6.40 -0.99 3.65
C HIS A 154 -6.92 -1.86 4.79
N ILE A 155 -6.23 -1.83 5.94
CA ILE A 155 -6.69 -2.49 7.16
C ILE A 155 -7.29 -1.41 8.07
N ILE A 156 -8.59 -1.52 8.35
CA ILE A 156 -9.27 -0.66 9.33
C ILE A 156 -9.41 -1.49 10.61
N ASN A 157 -8.76 -1.05 11.68
CA ASN A 157 -8.99 -1.65 12.99
C ASN A 157 -10.21 -0.98 13.63
N CYS A 158 -11.37 -1.63 13.53
CA CYS A 158 -12.55 -1.21 14.28
C CYS A 158 -12.35 -1.62 15.74
N GLY A 159 -11.92 -0.67 16.58
CA GLY A 159 -11.86 -0.89 18.02
C GLY A 159 -13.27 -1.02 18.59
N CYS A 160 -13.66 -2.22 19.02
CA CYS A 160 -14.76 -2.35 19.98
C CYS A 160 -14.26 -1.76 21.30
N SER A 161 -14.72 -0.55 21.64
CA SER A 161 -14.56 -0.04 23.01
C SER A 161 -15.37 -0.96 23.91
N VAL A 162 -14.69 -1.72 24.76
CA VAL A 162 -15.30 -2.58 25.78
C VAL A 162 -15.83 -1.73 26.92
#